data_AF-A0A7R9Z7E1-F1
#
_entry.id   AF-A0A7R9Z7E1-F1
#
_cell.length_a   1.000
_cell.length_b   1.000
_cell.length_c   1.000
_cell.angle_alpha   90.00
_cell.angle_beta   90.00
_cell.angle_gamma   90.00
#
_symmetry.space_group_name_H-M   'P 1'
#
loop_
_entity.id
_entity.type
_entity.pdbx_description
1 polymer ?
#
loop_
_entity_poly.entity_id
_entity_poly.type
_entity_poly.pdbx_seq_one_letter_code
_entity_poly.pdbx_strand_id
1 'polypeptide(L)'
;KVHGSPCHVVYTDYRPTPLEHWVFPTGASDIYNVVQAGGIFREDEFQKAVEEVQNAKADGSRTGAAKTGKGVTAANAADSGSEKSDVFKVVRLVVERQLDPCIVFTLSKADVEKRATQEMLSMNLTDEVEKEMIGAIYRNAIEVLGEEDRKLAQVTSLIPVLKRGIGMHHSGMLPILREVVEILFQEGLLKVLFATETFSTGLNMPAK
;
A
#
# COMPACT_ATOMS: atom_id res chain seq x y z
N LYS A 1 32.79 31.14 10.84
CA LYS A 1 33.15 31.99 9.68
C LYS A 1 32.26 31.57 8.52
N VAL A 2 31.46 32.47 7.96
CA VAL A 2 30.63 32.19 6.76
C VAL A 2 31.54 32.19 5.53
N HIS A 3 31.20 31.41 4.49
CA HIS A 3 32.07 31.11 3.34
C HIS A 3 32.47 32.32 2.45
N GLY A 4 32.00 33.54 2.72
CA GLY A 4 32.44 34.78 2.05
C GLY A 4 32.16 34.85 0.54
N SER A 5 31.35 33.93 0.02
CA SER A 5 31.05 33.78 -1.41
C SER A 5 29.55 33.96 -1.65
N PRO A 6 29.13 34.45 -2.85
CA PRO A 6 27.71 34.53 -3.20
C PRO A 6 27.03 33.15 -3.18
N CYS A 7 25.81 33.10 -2.63
CA CYS A 7 24.94 31.92 -2.64
C CYS A 7 23.66 32.28 -3.38
N HIS A 8 23.43 31.65 -4.53
CA HIS A 8 22.20 31.82 -5.29
C HIS A 8 21.15 30.81 -4.81
N VAL A 9 19.92 31.28 -4.60
CA VAL A 9 18.78 30.44 -4.24
C VAL A 9 17.83 30.41 -5.44
N VAL A 10 17.52 29.21 -5.92
CA VAL A 10 16.54 28.97 -6.98
C VAL A 10 15.39 28.17 -6.38
N TYR A 11 14.17 28.65 -6.55
CA TYR A 11 12.96 28.05 -6.00
C TYR A 11 11.88 27.96 -7.08
N THR A 12 11.11 26.88 -7.06
CA THR A 12 9.92 26.72 -7.89
C THR A 12 8.94 25.76 -7.24
N ASP A 13 7.65 26.09 -7.33
CA ASP A 13 6.53 25.19 -7.00
C ASP A 13 6.01 24.43 -8.24
N TYR A 14 6.71 24.56 -9.38
CA TYR A 14 6.33 23.89 -10.61
C TYR A 14 6.36 22.37 -10.43
N ARG A 15 5.20 21.74 -10.64
CA ARG A 15 5.05 20.30 -10.65
C ARG A 15 4.79 19.81 -12.08
N PRO A 16 5.67 18.97 -12.65
CA PRO A 16 5.49 18.46 -14.01
C PRO A 16 4.20 17.66 -14.22
N THR A 17 3.79 16.88 -13.21
CA THR A 17 2.54 16.11 -13.22
C THR A 17 1.58 16.68 -12.17
N PRO A 18 0.47 17.31 -12.56
CA PRO A 18 -0.54 17.80 -11.62
C PRO A 18 -1.05 16.68 -10.71
N LEU A 19 -1.32 16.99 -9.45
CA LEU A 19 -1.88 16.03 -8.50
C LEU A 19 -3.35 16.31 -8.24
N GLU A 20 -4.07 15.23 -7.98
CA GLU A 20 -5.38 15.23 -7.37
C GLU A 20 -5.29 14.59 -5.99
N HIS A 21 -6.09 15.07 -5.05
CA HIS A 21 -6.16 14.50 -3.71
C HIS A 21 -7.54 13.91 -3.48
N TRP A 22 -7.55 12.66 -3.05
CA TRP A 22 -8.75 11.87 -2.84
C TRP A 22 -8.82 11.38 -1.39
N VAL A 23 -10.02 11.32 -0.81
CA VAL A 23 -10.27 10.85 0.55
C VAL A 23 -11.21 9.66 0.50
N PHE A 24 -10.80 8.55 1.13
CA PHE A 24 -11.62 7.37 1.34
C PHE A 24 -12.00 7.28 2.82
N PRO A 25 -13.27 7.57 3.20
CA PRO A 25 -13.70 7.46 4.59
C PRO A 25 -13.72 6.00 5.07
N THR A 26 -13.39 5.77 6.33
CA THR A 26 -13.39 4.40 6.90
C THR A 26 -14.79 3.80 6.85
N GLY A 27 -14.91 2.59 6.32
CA GLY A 27 -16.18 1.89 6.12
C GLY A 27 -17.02 2.41 4.94
N ALA A 28 -16.53 3.39 4.19
CA ALA A 28 -17.23 3.92 3.02
C ALA A 28 -17.27 2.93 1.86
N SER A 29 -18.18 3.20 0.93
CA SER A 29 -18.22 2.53 -0.37
C SER A 29 -17.59 3.34 -1.49
N ASP A 30 -17.39 4.64 -1.28
CA ASP A 30 -16.94 5.59 -2.29
C ASP A 30 -15.70 6.39 -1.87
N ILE A 31 -15.09 7.07 -2.84
CA ILE A 31 -13.93 7.93 -2.67
C ILE A 31 -14.23 9.35 -3.19
N TYR A 32 -13.78 10.36 -2.46
CA TYR A 32 -14.12 11.76 -2.70
C TYR A 32 -12.92 12.53 -3.21
N ASN A 33 -13.06 13.20 -4.37
CA ASN A 33 -12.02 14.09 -4.88
C ASN A 33 -12.10 15.43 -4.15
N VAL A 34 -11.17 15.69 -3.23
CA VAL A 34 -11.15 16.87 -2.37
C VAL A 34 -10.23 17.98 -2.89
N VAL A 35 -9.27 17.64 -3.76
CA VAL A 35 -8.45 18.63 -4.48
C VAL A 35 -8.32 18.18 -5.94
N GLN A 36 -8.70 19.06 -6.86
CA GLN A 36 -8.57 18.82 -8.31
C GLN A 36 -7.17 19.12 -8.83
N ALA A 37 -6.88 18.62 -10.04
CA ALA A 37 -5.72 19.03 -10.80
C ALA A 37 -5.69 20.57 -10.93
N GLY A 38 -4.60 21.18 -10.47
CA GLY A 38 -4.47 22.65 -10.36
C GLY A 38 -4.61 23.20 -8.93
N GLY A 39 -4.83 22.34 -7.92
CA GLY A 39 -4.81 22.74 -6.52
C GLY A 39 -6.11 23.36 -6.01
N ILE A 40 -7.22 23.18 -6.73
CA ILE A 40 -8.53 23.70 -6.34
C ILE A 40 -9.14 22.78 -5.28
N PHE A 41 -9.27 23.29 -4.05
CA PHE A 41 -9.93 22.57 -2.96
C PHE A 41 -11.46 22.54 -3.14
N ARG A 42 -12.05 21.36 -2.98
CA ARG A 42 -13.49 21.10 -3.09
C ARG A 42 -14.10 20.88 -1.70
N GLU A 43 -14.50 21.97 -1.07
CA GLU A 43 -15.05 21.98 0.28
C GLU A 43 -16.33 21.14 0.41
N ASP A 44 -17.16 21.12 -0.64
CA ASP A 44 -18.39 20.33 -0.72
C ASP A 44 -18.11 18.82 -0.66
N GLU A 45 -17.10 18.33 -1.39
CA GLU A 45 -16.71 16.92 -1.36
C GLU A 45 -16.03 16.53 -0.05
N PHE A 46 -15.20 17.42 0.49
CA PHE A 46 -14.57 17.21 1.78
C PHE A 46 -15.62 17.08 2.89
N GLN A 47 -16.63 17.95 2.89
CA GLN A 47 -17.70 17.92 3.87
C GLN A 47 -18.54 16.63 3.77
N LYS A 48 -18.87 16.17 2.55
CA LYS A 48 -19.53 14.86 2.34
C LYS A 48 -18.70 13.70 2.92
N ALA A 49 -17.40 13.69 2.66
CA ALA A 49 -16.50 12.65 3.18
C ALA A 49 -16.45 12.65 4.73
N VAL A 50 -16.45 13.83 5.35
CA VAL A 50 -16.48 13.98 6.82
C VAL A 50 -17.80 13.48 7.41
N GLU A 51 -18.93 13.81 6.77
CA GLU A 51 -20.26 13.37 7.20
C GLU A 51 -20.40 11.85 7.19
N GLU A 52 -19.82 11.16 6.20
CA GLU A 52 -19.83 9.70 6.14
C GLU A 52 -19.13 9.06 7.35
N VAL A 53 -17.97 9.60 7.76
CA VAL A 53 -17.28 9.15 8.98
C VAL A 53 -18.12 9.39 10.23
N GLN A 54 -18.80 10.54 10.31
CA GLN A 54 -19.63 10.90 11.47
C GLN A 54 -20.86 10.00 11.58
N ASN A 55 -21.53 9.73 10.47
CA ASN A 55 -22.70 8.86 10.42
C ASN A 55 -22.34 7.41 10.78
N ALA A 56 -21.22 6.90 10.27
CA ALA A 56 -20.72 5.56 10.63
C ALA A 56 -20.44 5.44 12.15
N LYS A 57 -19.89 6.49 12.77
CA LYS A 57 -19.68 6.53 14.24
C LYS A 57 -20.98 6.61 15.03
N ALA A 58 -21.98 7.33 14.53
CA ALA A 58 -23.28 7.45 15.19
C ALA A 58 -24.06 6.13 15.24
N ASP A 59 -23.99 5.32 14.17
CA ASP A 59 -24.60 3.99 14.16
C ASP A 59 -23.83 2.97 15.01
N GLY A 60 -22.50 3.03 15.07
CA GLY A 60 -21.69 2.21 15.98
C GLY A 60 -21.90 2.54 17.48
N SER A 61 -22.37 3.74 17.80
CA SER A 61 -22.70 4.16 19.17
C SER A 61 -24.04 3.62 19.68
N ARG A 62 -24.94 3.14 18.81
CA ARG A 62 -26.25 2.61 19.24
C ARG A 62 -26.19 1.16 19.74
N THR A 63 -25.09 0.44 19.51
CA THR A 63 -24.88 -0.95 19.97
C THR A 63 -24.05 -1.06 21.24
N GLY A 64 -23.65 0.06 21.87
CA GLY A 64 -22.71 0.11 22.99
C GLY A 64 -23.31 0.15 24.40
N ALA A 65 -24.53 -0.36 24.62
CA ALA A 65 -25.16 -0.35 25.96
C ALA A 65 -25.87 -1.69 26.30
N ALA A 66 -25.12 -2.78 26.48
CA ALA A 66 -25.60 -3.94 27.25
C ALA A 66 -24.47 -4.83 27.80
N LYS A 67 -24.29 -4.75 29.12
CA LYS A 67 -24.03 -5.83 30.10
C LYS A 67 -22.71 -6.62 30.09
N THR A 68 -21.98 -6.38 31.17
CA THR A 68 -21.34 -7.37 32.06
C THR A 68 -22.09 -8.71 32.15
N GLY A 69 -21.41 -9.83 31.88
CA GLY A 69 -21.95 -11.17 32.12
C GLY A 69 -21.06 -12.32 31.64
N LYS A 70 -20.60 -13.14 32.58
CA LYS A 70 -19.81 -14.38 32.42
C LYS A 70 -20.59 -15.47 31.66
N GLY A 71 -19.94 -16.13 30.70
CA GLY A 71 -20.08 -17.58 30.48
C GLY A 71 -20.98 -18.09 29.34
N VAL A 72 -20.33 -18.86 28.45
CA VAL A 72 -20.78 -20.14 27.85
C VAL A 72 -21.36 -20.14 26.41
N THR A 73 -20.73 -21.05 25.64
CA THR A 73 -21.12 -21.80 24.43
C THR A 73 -21.06 -21.17 23.03
N ALA A 74 -20.19 -21.80 22.24
CA ALA A 74 -20.21 -21.83 20.79
C ALA A 74 -21.55 -22.34 20.26
N ALA A 75 -22.18 -21.54 19.41
CA ALA A 75 -23.01 -21.97 18.29
C ALA A 75 -23.24 -20.75 17.39
N ASN A 76 -23.15 -20.97 16.07
CA ASN A 76 -23.37 -20.01 14.99
C ASN A 76 -22.17 -19.14 14.58
N ALA A 77 -21.04 -19.80 14.28
CA ALA A 77 -20.11 -19.30 13.27
C ALA A 77 -20.57 -19.84 11.90
N ALA A 78 -21.69 -19.31 11.41
CA ALA A 78 -22.17 -19.57 10.06
C ALA A 78 -22.02 -18.27 9.26
N ASP A 79 -21.04 -18.27 8.36
CA ASP A 79 -21.04 -17.55 7.10
C ASP A 79 -21.29 -16.02 7.16
N SER A 80 -20.36 -15.29 7.77
CA SER A 80 -20.06 -13.93 7.33
C SER A 80 -18.72 -13.97 6.62
N GLY A 81 -18.73 -13.96 5.28
CA GLY A 81 -17.52 -13.76 4.49
C GLY A 81 -16.81 -12.52 5.04
N SER A 82 -15.61 -12.71 5.58
CA SER A 82 -14.90 -11.65 6.32
C SER A 82 -14.87 -10.38 5.49
N GLU A 83 -15.48 -9.31 5.97
CA GLU A 83 -15.51 -8.04 5.25
C GLU A 83 -14.06 -7.65 4.91
N LYS A 84 -13.78 -7.44 3.63
CA LYS A 84 -12.44 -7.08 3.17
C LYS A 84 -12.04 -5.73 3.80
N SER A 85 -10.76 -5.58 4.14
CA SER A 85 -10.27 -4.33 4.73
C SER A 85 -10.48 -3.15 3.79
N ASP A 86 -10.62 -1.94 4.34
CA ASP A 86 -10.75 -0.73 3.53
C ASP A 86 -9.56 -0.54 2.59
N VAL A 87 -8.34 -0.87 3.04
CA VAL A 87 -7.15 -0.86 2.18
C VAL A 87 -7.29 -1.81 1.00
N PHE A 88 -7.87 -3.01 1.20
CA PHE A 88 -8.17 -3.91 0.08
C PHE A 88 -9.18 -3.31 -0.88
N LYS A 89 -10.25 -2.66 -0.37
CA LYS A 89 -11.25 -1.97 -1.20
C LYS A 89 -10.59 -0.86 -2.04
N VAL A 90 -9.73 -0.04 -1.43
CA VAL A 90 -9.00 1.04 -2.13
C VAL A 90 -8.04 0.49 -3.17
N VAL A 91 -7.20 -0.49 -2.84
CA VAL A 91 -6.26 -1.09 -3.80
C VAL A 91 -7.01 -1.70 -4.98
N ARG A 92 -8.11 -2.42 -4.71
CA ARG A 92 -8.96 -2.96 -5.77
C ARG A 92 -9.50 -1.86 -6.68
N LEU A 93 -10.01 -0.76 -6.10
CA LEU A 93 -10.50 0.38 -6.86
C LEU A 93 -9.43 1.02 -7.75
N VAL A 94 -8.20 1.19 -7.23
CA VAL A 94 -7.06 1.73 -7.96
C VAL A 94 -6.72 0.84 -9.17
N VAL A 95 -6.65 -0.47 -8.97
CA VAL A 95 -6.38 -1.44 -10.05
C VAL A 95 -7.51 -1.46 -11.07
N GLU A 96 -8.78 -1.52 -10.65
CA GLU A 96 -9.94 -1.53 -11.54
C GLU A 96 -10.03 -0.26 -12.40
N ARG A 97 -9.54 0.88 -11.88
CA ARG A 97 -9.44 2.15 -12.60
C ARG A 97 -8.14 2.31 -13.40
N GLN A 98 -7.30 1.28 -13.47
CA GLN A 98 -6.01 1.31 -14.19
C GLN A 98 -5.11 2.45 -13.70
N LEU A 99 -5.10 2.67 -12.39
CA LEU A 99 -4.26 3.64 -11.70
C LEU A 99 -3.01 2.99 -11.08
N ASP A 100 -2.66 1.77 -11.49
CA ASP A 100 -1.40 1.12 -11.18
C ASP A 100 -0.25 1.63 -12.08
N PRO A 101 1.02 1.58 -11.62
CA PRO A 101 1.45 1.10 -10.31
C PRO A 101 1.14 2.10 -9.18
N CYS A 102 0.81 1.60 -7.98
CA CYS A 102 0.53 2.44 -6.80
C CYS A 102 1.39 2.07 -5.58
N ILE A 103 1.63 3.06 -4.70
CA ILE A 103 2.38 2.88 -3.44
C ILE A 103 1.43 3.10 -2.26
N VAL A 104 1.34 2.09 -1.39
CA VAL A 104 0.56 2.15 -0.15
C VAL A 104 1.51 2.39 1.02
N PHE A 105 1.59 3.64 1.47
CA PHE A 105 2.41 3.98 2.63
C PHE A 105 1.78 3.49 3.93
N THR A 106 2.59 2.81 4.73
CA THR A 106 2.22 2.27 6.03
C THR A 106 3.32 2.61 7.05
N LEU A 107 2.93 2.97 8.27
CA LEU A 107 3.89 3.49 9.26
C LEU A 107 4.74 2.40 9.92
N SER A 108 4.28 1.14 9.94
CA SER A 108 4.97 0.04 10.62
C SER A 108 5.43 -1.04 9.64
N LYS A 109 6.61 -1.61 9.91
CA LYS A 109 7.18 -2.74 9.14
C LYS A 109 6.26 -3.95 9.19
N ALA A 110 5.72 -4.24 10.37
CA ALA A 110 4.82 -5.36 10.59
C ALA A 110 3.52 -5.23 9.78
N ASP A 111 2.96 -4.02 9.69
CA ASP A 111 1.75 -3.79 8.90
C ASP A 111 2.02 -3.86 7.40
N VAL A 112 3.20 -3.43 6.92
CA VAL A 112 3.60 -3.63 5.52
C VAL A 112 3.56 -5.12 5.17
N GLU A 113 4.22 -5.96 5.98
CA GLU A 113 4.24 -7.42 5.76
C GLU A 113 2.83 -8.02 5.87
N LYS A 114 2.07 -7.67 6.92
CA LYS A 114 0.71 -8.15 7.15
C LYS A 114 -0.22 -7.82 5.98
N ARG A 115 -0.21 -6.58 5.49
CA ARG A 115 -1.09 -6.15 4.40
C ARG A 115 -0.76 -6.89 3.11
N ALA A 116 0.51 -6.97 2.74
CA ALA A 116 0.95 -7.64 1.52
C ALA A 116 0.71 -9.15 1.55
N THR A 117 0.91 -9.80 2.70
CA THR A 117 0.83 -11.28 2.82
C THR A 117 -0.56 -11.80 3.17
N GLN A 118 -1.33 -11.08 4.01
CA GLN A 118 -2.61 -11.54 4.54
C GLN A 118 -3.79 -10.81 3.89
N GLU A 119 -3.78 -9.47 3.89
CA GLU A 119 -4.93 -8.70 3.40
C GLU A 119 -5.08 -8.79 1.88
N MET A 120 -3.96 -8.79 1.14
CA MET A 120 -3.96 -8.92 -0.33
C MET A 120 -3.86 -10.36 -0.83
N LEU A 121 -4.02 -11.37 0.02
CA LEU A 121 -3.80 -12.78 -0.35
C LEU A 121 -4.65 -13.24 -1.54
N SER A 122 -5.88 -12.73 -1.66
CA SER A 122 -6.83 -13.09 -2.73
C SER A 122 -6.67 -12.28 -4.01
N MET A 123 -5.68 -11.38 -4.10
CA MET A 123 -5.47 -10.50 -5.24
C MET A 123 -4.31 -11.01 -6.09
N ASN A 124 -4.57 -11.28 -7.37
CA ASN A 124 -3.55 -11.62 -8.36
C ASN A 124 -3.59 -10.59 -9.48
N LEU A 125 -2.51 -9.79 -9.59
CA LEU A 125 -2.39 -8.64 -10.49
C LEU A 125 -1.46 -8.89 -11.67
N THR A 126 -1.07 -10.14 -11.86
CA THR A 126 -0.10 -10.56 -12.88
C THR A 126 -0.63 -11.72 -13.70
N ASP A 127 -0.24 -11.72 -14.97
CA ASP A 127 -0.40 -12.86 -15.86
C ASP A 127 0.75 -13.88 -15.70
N GLU A 128 0.68 -14.99 -16.45
CA GLU A 128 1.70 -16.04 -16.38
C GLU A 128 3.07 -15.60 -16.93
N VAL A 129 3.09 -14.69 -17.91
CA VAL A 129 4.33 -14.16 -18.49
C VAL A 129 5.04 -13.26 -17.46
N GLU A 130 4.30 -12.38 -16.80
CA GLU A 130 4.80 -11.55 -15.71
C GLU A 130 5.30 -12.41 -14.54
N LYS A 131 4.57 -13.47 -14.17
CA LYS A 131 5.01 -14.42 -13.11
C LYS A 131 6.33 -15.10 -13.45
N GLU A 132 6.52 -15.49 -14.70
CA GLU A 132 7.78 -16.09 -15.17
C GLU A 132 8.92 -15.08 -15.12
N MET A 133 8.71 -13.85 -15.61
CA MET A 133 9.69 -12.77 -15.57
C MET A 133 10.10 -12.42 -14.13
N ILE A 134 9.12 -12.22 -13.24
CA ILE A 134 9.35 -12.00 -11.80
C ILE A 134 10.17 -13.15 -11.21
N GLY A 135 9.80 -14.39 -11.53
CA GLY A 135 10.51 -15.57 -11.06
C GLY A 135 11.96 -15.62 -11.54
N ALA A 136 12.23 -15.25 -12.79
CA ALA A 136 13.57 -15.24 -13.36
C ALA A 136 14.45 -14.16 -12.73
N ILE A 137 13.96 -12.92 -12.64
CA ILE A 137 14.66 -11.81 -12.00
C ILE A 137 14.97 -12.14 -10.54
N TYR A 138 13.98 -12.64 -9.80
CA TYR A 138 14.14 -13.00 -8.40
C TYR A 138 15.20 -14.09 -8.21
N ARG A 139 15.14 -15.19 -8.99
CA ARG A 139 16.12 -16.28 -8.92
C ARG A 139 17.53 -15.79 -9.19
N ASN A 140 17.73 -15.04 -10.27
CA ASN A 140 19.05 -14.52 -10.64
C ASN A 140 19.64 -13.63 -9.53
N ALA A 141 18.81 -12.82 -8.86
CA ALA A 141 19.27 -11.99 -7.77
C ALA A 141 19.67 -12.79 -6.53
N ILE A 142 18.85 -13.78 -6.11
CA ILE A 142 19.15 -14.58 -4.91
C ILE A 142 20.26 -15.61 -5.12
N GLU A 143 20.69 -15.87 -6.37
CA GLU A 143 21.82 -16.77 -6.66
C GLU A 143 23.15 -16.28 -6.08
N VAL A 144 23.29 -14.98 -5.79
CA VAL A 144 24.46 -14.43 -5.11
C VAL A 144 24.52 -14.85 -3.63
N LEU A 145 23.38 -15.20 -3.03
CA LEU A 145 23.30 -15.67 -1.64
C LEU A 145 23.78 -17.12 -1.51
N GLY A 146 24.37 -17.43 -0.36
CA GLY A 146 24.70 -18.81 0.01
C GLY A 146 23.46 -19.69 0.18
N GLU A 147 23.60 -21.01 0.06
CA GLU A 147 22.45 -21.93 0.10
C GLU A 147 21.62 -21.84 1.38
N GLU A 148 22.25 -21.58 2.53
CA GLU A 148 21.55 -21.40 3.81
C GLU A 148 20.74 -20.10 3.83
N ASP A 149 21.28 -19.01 3.29
CA ASP A 149 20.59 -17.72 3.23
C ASP A 149 19.38 -17.77 2.29
N ARG A 150 19.44 -18.57 1.21
CA ARG A 150 18.30 -18.79 0.31
C ARG A 150 17.12 -19.50 1.00
N LYS A 151 17.36 -20.21 2.10
CA LYS A 151 16.33 -20.91 2.89
C LYS A 151 15.67 -19.99 3.94
N LEU A 152 16.17 -18.77 4.13
CA LEU A 152 15.58 -17.82 5.09
C LEU A 152 14.10 -17.57 4.79
N ALA A 153 13.30 -17.43 5.85
CA ALA A 153 11.87 -17.21 5.74
C ALA A 153 11.52 -15.98 4.89
N GLN A 154 12.30 -14.89 5.02
CA GLN A 154 12.08 -13.67 4.25
C GLN A 154 12.34 -13.86 2.75
N VAL A 155 13.24 -14.76 2.35
CA VAL A 155 13.48 -15.10 0.94
C VAL A 155 12.33 -15.95 0.41
N THR A 156 12.05 -17.06 1.10
CA THR A 156 11.06 -18.05 0.65
C THR A 156 9.61 -17.53 0.66
N SER A 157 9.26 -16.65 1.61
CA SER A 157 7.91 -16.08 1.70
C SER A 157 7.65 -14.88 0.80
N LEU A 158 8.71 -14.24 0.27
CA LEU A 158 8.58 -13.05 -0.57
C LEU A 158 8.17 -13.39 -2.01
N ILE A 159 8.76 -14.43 -2.61
CA ILE A 159 8.50 -14.79 -4.01
C ILE A 159 7.02 -15.05 -4.35
N PRO A 160 6.20 -15.72 -3.51
CA PRO A 160 4.78 -15.90 -3.81
C PRO A 160 4.01 -14.57 -3.82
N VAL A 161 4.44 -13.59 -3.01
CA VAL A 161 3.84 -12.24 -2.95
C VAL A 161 4.18 -11.45 -4.20
N LEU A 162 5.46 -11.42 -4.57
CA LEU A 162 5.93 -10.75 -5.79
C LEU A 162 5.26 -11.30 -7.03
N LYS A 163 5.13 -12.63 -7.14
CA LYS A 163 4.45 -13.28 -8.26
C LYS A 163 2.99 -12.88 -8.43
N ARG A 164 2.34 -12.28 -7.44
CA ARG A 164 0.98 -11.72 -7.57
C ARG A 164 0.96 -10.26 -7.99
N GLY A 165 2.11 -9.66 -8.29
CA GLY A 165 2.26 -8.23 -8.60
C GLY A 165 2.23 -7.34 -7.37
N ILE A 166 2.47 -7.89 -6.17
CA ILE A 166 2.43 -7.16 -4.89
C ILE A 166 3.85 -7.14 -4.31
N GLY A 167 4.33 -5.96 -3.95
CA GLY A 167 5.61 -5.73 -3.30
C GLY A 167 5.50 -5.30 -1.84
N MET A 168 6.60 -5.46 -1.11
CA MET A 168 6.81 -4.90 0.22
C MET A 168 8.18 -4.22 0.29
N HIS A 169 8.27 -3.07 0.95
CA HIS A 169 9.53 -2.33 1.12
C HIS A 169 9.64 -1.67 2.49
N HIS A 170 10.62 -2.08 3.28
CA HIS A 170 10.93 -1.43 4.55
C HIS A 170 12.36 -1.73 4.99
N SER A 171 12.89 -0.94 5.92
CA SER A 171 14.27 -1.09 6.43
C SER A 171 14.54 -2.40 7.19
N GLY A 172 13.54 -3.24 7.43
CA GLY A 172 13.69 -4.57 8.03
C GLY A 172 13.95 -5.70 7.01
N MET A 173 13.83 -5.41 5.71
CA MET A 173 14.15 -6.38 4.66
C MET A 173 15.66 -6.45 4.43
N LEU A 174 16.14 -7.65 4.09
CA LEU A 174 17.49 -7.86 3.56
C LEU A 174 17.74 -6.89 2.39
N PRO A 175 18.90 -6.20 2.34
CA PRO A 175 19.21 -5.22 1.29
C PRO A 175 18.97 -5.75 -0.13
N ILE A 176 19.44 -6.97 -0.43
CA ILE A 176 19.26 -7.61 -1.73
C ILE A 176 17.78 -7.81 -2.10
N LEU A 177 16.91 -8.09 -1.12
CA LEU A 177 15.47 -8.26 -1.37
C LEU A 177 14.80 -6.90 -1.63
N ARG A 178 15.26 -5.83 -0.97
CA ARG A 178 14.80 -4.47 -1.27
C ARG A 178 15.16 -4.07 -2.68
N GLU A 179 16.41 -4.27 -3.08
CA GLU A 179 16.90 -3.95 -4.43
C GLU A 179 16.10 -4.71 -5.50
N VAL A 180 15.81 -5.99 -5.28
CA VAL A 180 14.95 -6.77 -6.21
C VAL A 180 13.54 -6.20 -6.30
N VAL A 181 12.93 -5.80 -5.17
CA VAL A 181 11.60 -5.17 -5.18
C VAL A 181 11.63 -3.86 -5.95
N GLU A 182 12.67 -3.04 -5.76
CA GLU A 182 12.85 -1.77 -6.47
C GLU A 182 12.97 -2.00 -7.98
N ILE A 183 13.77 -2.98 -8.42
CA ILE A 183 13.89 -3.36 -9.83
C ILE A 183 12.53 -3.81 -10.39
N LEU A 184 11.84 -4.74 -9.71
CA LEU A 184 10.55 -5.24 -10.19
C LEU A 184 9.47 -4.14 -10.24
N PHE A 185 9.53 -3.15 -9.35
CA PHE A 185 8.62 -2.00 -9.39
C PHE A 185 8.94 -1.07 -10.56
N GLN A 186 10.23 -0.79 -10.83
CA GLN A 186 10.67 0.01 -11.97
C GLN A 186 10.34 -0.63 -13.33
N GLU A 187 10.42 -1.95 -13.42
CA GLU A 187 10.03 -2.72 -14.61
C GLU A 187 8.50 -2.85 -14.77
N GLY A 188 7.70 -2.28 -13.85
CA GLY A 188 6.24 -2.33 -13.91
C GLY A 188 5.63 -3.71 -13.61
N LEU A 189 6.42 -4.63 -13.05
CA LEU A 189 5.99 -5.99 -12.68
C LEU A 189 5.26 -6.02 -11.33
N LEU A 190 5.46 -5.02 -10.48
CA LEU A 190 4.71 -4.83 -9.24
C LEU A 190 3.70 -3.71 -9.42
N LYS A 191 2.41 -4.06 -9.40
CA LYS A 191 1.29 -3.13 -9.55
C LYS A 191 0.97 -2.40 -8.25
N VAL A 192 1.30 -3.00 -7.11
CA VAL A 192 1.05 -2.46 -5.77
C VAL A 192 2.28 -2.65 -4.91
N LEU A 193 2.77 -1.58 -4.27
CA LEU A 193 3.90 -1.64 -3.35
C LEU A 193 3.50 -1.13 -1.96
N PHE A 194 3.56 -1.99 -0.94
CA PHE A 194 3.41 -1.56 0.45
C PHE A 194 4.77 -1.10 0.98
N ALA A 195 4.86 0.14 1.46
CA ALA A 195 6.15 0.70 1.87
C ALA A 195 6.06 1.53 3.16
N THR A 196 7.17 1.60 3.91
CA THR A 196 7.35 2.62 4.95
C THR A 196 7.78 3.95 4.36
N GLU A 197 7.65 5.05 5.12
CA GLU A 197 8.01 6.41 4.70
C GLU A 197 9.41 6.52 4.07
N THR A 198 10.37 5.72 4.55
CA THR A 198 11.75 5.70 4.04
C THR A 198 11.88 5.40 2.54
N PHE A 199 10.86 4.84 1.91
CA PHE A 199 10.83 4.64 0.45
C PHE A 199 10.77 5.97 -0.31
N SER A 200 10.12 6.99 0.27
CA SER A 200 10.05 8.34 -0.32
C SER A 200 11.40 9.07 -0.30
N THR A 201 12.32 8.63 0.57
CA THR A 201 13.63 9.23 0.74
C THR A 201 14.69 8.37 0.05
N GLY A 202 14.96 8.62 -1.23
CA GLY A 202 16.20 8.14 -1.85
C GLY A 202 16.12 7.56 -3.26
N LEU A 203 14.93 7.31 -3.81
CA LEU A 203 14.78 6.75 -5.16
C LEU A 203 13.70 7.49 -5.97
N ASN A 204 14.02 7.83 -7.23
CA ASN A 204 13.08 8.42 -8.17
C ASN A 204 12.24 7.31 -8.83
N MET A 205 11.35 6.68 -8.07
CA MET A 205 10.40 5.67 -8.55
C MET A 205 8.99 6.25 -8.55
N PRO A 206 8.57 6.94 -9.62
CA PRO A 206 7.23 7.49 -9.71
C PRO A 206 6.19 6.38 -9.78
N ALA A 207 5.04 6.63 -9.15
CA ALA A 207 3.83 5.84 -9.24
C ALA A 207 2.71 6.72 -9.84
N LYS A 208 1.58 6.11 -10.19
CA LYS A 208 0.43 6.81 -10.77
C LYS A 208 -0.56 7.28 -9.72
#